data_AF-A0A7S2SAM1-F1
#
_entry.id   AF-A0A7S2SAM1-F1
#
_cell.length_a   1.000
_cell.length_b   1.000
_cell.length_c   1.000
_cell.angle_alpha   90.00
_cell.angle_beta   90.00
_cell.angle_gamma   90.00
#
_symmetry.space_group_name_H-M   'P 1'
#
loop_
_entity.id
_entity.type
_entity.pdbx_description
1 polymer ?
#
loop_
_entity_poly.entity_id
_entity_poly.type
_entity_poly.pdbx_seq_one_letter_code
_entity_poly.pdbx_strand_id
1 'polypeptide(L)'
;IKSTISEVFLSIDKMKLAVFATLVAGTAAFAPASQIKQRSTALNAVGKQKLQYVPCISTDDLPAPGSATSGVAGGLAICIAVDPAGKVYALGDKCPPVNQPLSFGKVNDDGTIQDPVLGTKFSLKTGEVVGKWCPAGIGKLIGGLFDPVGVPVYPVKAKGKTVEVQVDVNYKANFEANYWSGLLDAQGKANGKYY
;
A
#
# COMPACT_ATOMS: atom_id res chain seq x y z
N ILE A 1 2.28 -73.26 37.76
CA ILE A 1 2.48 -72.79 39.16
C ILE A 1 3.09 -71.40 39.03
N LYS A 2 2.24 -70.38 38.83
CA LYS A 2 1.74 -69.47 39.89
C LYS A 2 2.90 -68.86 40.69
N SER A 3 2.95 -67.52 40.70
CA SER A 3 4.01 -66.66 41.24
C SER A 3 5.08 -66.38 40.18
N THR A 4 4.91 -65.38 39.31
CA THR A 4 5.36 -64.02 39.60
C THR A 4 4.60 -63.03 38.71
N ILE A 5 3.32 -62.83 39.04
CA ILE A 5 2.50 -61.68 38.63
C ILE A 5 2.45 -60.80 39.88
N SER A 6 3.01 -59.58 39.84
CA SER A 6 2.52 -58.38 40.57
C SER A 6 3.56 -57.30 40.96
N GLU A 7 4.84 -57.35 40.55
CA GLU A 7 5.83 -56.36 41.06
C GLU A 7 6.48 -55.43 40.01
N VAL A 8 5.94 -55.33 38.80
CA VAL A 8 6.46 -54.35 37.81
C VAL A 8 5.42 -53.31 37.40
N PHE A 9 4.17 -53.42 37.87
CA PHE A 9 3.10 -52.48 37.54
C PHE A 9 2.85 -51.42 38.63
N LEU A 10 3.73 -51.31 39.63
CA LEU A 10 3.47 -50.59 40.87
C LEU A 10 4.52 -49.49 41.18
N SER A 11 4.82 -48.61 40.20
CA SER A 11 5.63 -47.41 40.52
C SER A 11 5.44 -46.22 39.56
N ILE A 12 4.25 -46.02 38.99
CA ILE A 12 3.96 -44.81 38.18
C ILE A 12 2.67 -44.08 38.62
N ASP A 13 1.91 -44.60 39.59
CA ASP A 13 0.65 -43.97 40.04
C ASP A 13 0.74 -43.15 41.34
N LYS A 14 1.94 -42.84 41.81
CA LYS A 14 2.17 -41.93 42.95
C LYS A 14 2.80 -40.61 42.51
N MET A 15 2.15 -39.90 41.61
CA MET A 15 2.39 -38.46 41.43
C MET A 15 1.14 -37.76 40.87
N LYS A 16 -0.01 -38.09 41.46
CA LYS A 16 -1.23 -37.27 41.42
C LYS A 16 -1.49 -36.82 42.86
N LEU A 17 -1.86 -35.55 43.01
CA LEU A 17 -2.05 -34.79 44.25
C LEU A 17 -0.77 -34.18 44.85
N ALA A 18 -0.48 -32.94 44.45
CA ALA A 18 -0.33 -31.80 45.37
C ALA A 18 0.44 -30.67 44.67
N VAL A 19 -0.28 -29.76 44.00
CA VAL A 19 -0.10 -28.30 44.15
C VAL A 19 -1.43 -27.66 43.72
N PHE A 20 -2.25 -27.33 44.71
CA PHE A 20 -3.43 -26.49 44.57
C PHE A 20 -2.99 -25.04 44.86
N ALA A 21 -3.59 -24.11 44.11
CA ALA A 21 -3.77 -22.69 44.42
C ALA A 21 -2.55 -21.76 44.38
N THR A 22 -2.53 -20.88 43.36
CA THR A 22 -2.27 -19.45 43.58
C THR A 22 -2.83 -18.60 42.44
N LEU A 23 -3.72 -17.67 42.83
CA LEU A 23 -4.20 -16.44 42.19
C LEU A 23 -4.95 -16.46 40.84
N VAL A 24 -6.26 -16.24 40.98
CA VAL A 24 -7.12 -15.51 40.03
C VAL A 24 -6.84 -14.01 40.16
N ALA A 25 -6.50 -13.34 39.06
CA ALA A 25 -6.87 -11.94 38.78
C ALA A 25 -6.55 -11.58 37.32
N GLY A 26 -7.56 -11.09 36.58
CA GLY A 26 -7.33 -10.34 35.34
C GLY A 26 -7.83 -10.97 34.04
N THR A 27 -9.13 -11.26 33.91
CA THR A 27 -9.77 -11.28 32.60
C THR A 27 -9.93 -9.84 32.10
N ALA A 28 -9.06 -9.40 31.20
CA ALA A 28 -9.33 -8.27 30.33
C ALA A 28 -8.69 -8.55 28.97
N ALA A 29 -9.56 -8.87 28.03
CA ALA A 29 -9.37 -8.93 26.59
C ALA A 29 -8.07 -8.28 26.07
N PHE A 30 -7.09 -9.11 25.69
CA PHE A 30 -6.28 -8.78 24.53
C PHE A 30 -7.16 -8.99 23.30
N ALA A 31 -8.13 -8.11 23.11
CA ALA A 31 -8.53 -7.78 21.76
C ALA A 31 -7.23 -7.30 21.08
N PRO A 32 -6.87 -7.80 19.88
CA PRO A 32 -5.89 -7.08 19.10
C PRO A 32 -6.48 -5.68 18.98
N ALA A 33 -5.84 -4.70 19.62
CA ALA A 33 -6.06 -3.32 19.27
C ALA A 33 -5.96 -3.33 17.75
N SER A 34 -7.08 -3.08 17.08
CA SER A 34 -7.11 -2.89 15.65
C SER A 34 -6.09 -1.80 15.42
N GLN A 35 -4.88 -2.22 15.06
CA GLN A 35 -3.87 -1.32 14.59
C GLN A 35 -4.56 -0.69 13.40
N ILE A 36 -5.02 0.55 13.60
CA ILE A 36 -5.37 1.44 12.52
C ILE A 36 -4.11 1.38 11.68
N LYS A 37 -4.14 0.57 10.62
CA LYS A 37 -3.07 0.48 9.64
C LYS A 37 -2.91 1.91 9.20
N GLN A 38 -1.87 2.57 9.71
CA GLN A 38 -1.51 3.89 9.25
C GLN A 38 -1.30 3.70 7.76
N ARG A 39 -2.23 4.23 6.95
CA ARG A 39 -2.03 4.37 5.52
C ARG A 39 -0.93 5.42 5.34
N SER A 40 0.31 5.03 5.61
CA SER A 40 1.49 5.84 5.37
C SER A 40 2.01 5.51 3.97
N THR A 41 1.21 5.85 2.98
CA THR A 41 1.66 5.92 1.59
C THR A 41 1.50 7.35 1.10
N ALA A 42 2.34 8.23 1.63
CA ALA A 42 2.79 9.47 1.00
C ALA A 42 3.72 10.20 1.97
N LEU A 43 4.72 10.92 1.44
CA LEU A 43 5.30 12.06 2.14
C LEU A 43 4.17 12.86 2.80
N ASN A 44 4.25 13.06 4.12
CA ASN A 44 3.30 13.87 4.86
C ASN A 44 3.43 15.33 4.41
N ALA A 45 2.64 15.71 3.42
CA ALA A 45 2.39 17.10 3.06
C ALA A 45 1.83 17.83 4.31
N VAL A 46 2.57 18.80 4.86
CA VAL A 46 2.23 19.50 6.12
C VAL A 46 1.10 20.54 5.94
N GLY A 47 0.53 20.66 4.73
CA GLY A 47 -0.56 21.59 4.43
C GLY A 47 -1.96 20.97 4.44
N LYS A 48 -2.99 21.82 4.51
CA LYS A 48 -4.39 21.38 4.43
C LYS A 48 -4.65 20.76 3.05
N GLN A 49 -5.13 19.51 3.03
CA GLN A 49 -5.56 18.84 1.81
C GLN A 49 -6.80 19.53 1.24
N LYS A 50 -6.86 19.65 -0.09
CA LYS A 50 -8.04 20.12 -0.82
C LYS A 50 -8.36 19.12 -1.93
N LEU A 51 -9.22 18.16 -1.62
CA LEU A 51 -9.68 17.15 -2.57
C LEU A 51 -10.68 17.77 -3.56
N GLN A 52 -10.39 17.66 -4.85
CA GLN A 52 -11.24 18.15 -5.92
C GLN A 52 -11.20 17.21 -7.12
N TYR A 53 -12.35 17.01 -7.77
CA TYR A 53 -12.40 16.35 -9.08
C TYR A 53 -11.84 17.29 -10.14
N VAL A 54 -10.76 16.85 -10.79
CA VAL A 54 -10.06 17.61 -11.83
C VAL A 54 -10.13 16.80 -13.14
N PRO A 55 -10.38 17.44 -14.28
CA PRO A 55 -10.26 16.80 -15.59
C PRO A 55 -8.90 16.10 -15.75
N CYS A 56 -8.92 14.86 -16.25
CA CYS A 56 -7.69 14.08 -16.47
C CYS A 56 -7.49 13.75 -17.95
N ILE A 57 -8.45 13.08 -18.59
CA ILE A 57 -8.42 12.72 -20.01
C ILE A 57 -9.81 12.82 -20.64
N SER A 58 -9.88 12.88 -21.98
CA SER A 58 -11.13 12.70 -22.73
C SER A 58 -11.64 11.26 -22.59
N THR A 59 -12.95 11.05 -22.66
CA THR A 59 -13.53 9.70 -22.80
C THR A 59 -13.14 9.05 -24.12
N ASP A 60 -12.84 9.85 -25.14
CA ASP A 60 -12.42 9.37 -26.47
C ASP A 60 -10.97 8.88 -26.47
N ASP A 61 -10.16 9.31 -25.50
CA ASP A 61 -8.75 8.91 -25.31
C ASP A 61 -8.58 7.74 -24.33
N LEU A 62 -9.70 7.12 -23.91
CA LEU A 62 -9.64 5.96 -23.04
C LEU A 62 -8.92 4.81 -23.77
N PRO A 63 -8.01 4.10 -23.08
CA PRO A 63 -7.32 2.97 -23.67
C PRO A 63 -8.30 1.81 -23.86
N ALA A 64 -7.95 0.89 -24.74
CA ALA A 64 -8.72 -0.34 -24.92
C ALA A 64 -8.80 -1.15 -23.60
N PRO A 65 -9.87 -1.93 -23.38
CA PRO A 65 -9.96 -2.84 -22.24
C PRO A 65 -8.73 -3.73 -22.10
N GLY A 66 -8.20 -3.87 -20.88
CA GLY A 66 -6.97 -4.60 -20.60
C GLY A 66 -5.69 -3.75 -20.74
N SER A 67 -5.82 -2.45 -20.97
CA SER A 67 -4.70 -1.53 -21.14
C SER A 67 -4.83 -0.27 -20.28
N ALA A 68 -3.78 0.54 -20.26
CA ALA A 68 -3.68 1.77 -19.50
C ALA A 68 -3.12 2.90 -20.37
N THR A 69 -3.39 4.13 -19.95
CA THR A 69 -2.83 5.35 -20.55
C THR A 69 -2.47 6.35 -19.44
N SER A 70 -1.65 7.34 -19.77
CA SER A 70 -1.27 8.40 -18.84
C SER A 70 -2.15 9.63 -19.03
N GLY A 71 -2.53 10.25 -17.93
CA GLY A 71 -3.23 11.53 -17.89
C GLY A 71 -2.67 12.42 -16.79
N VAL A 72 -3.12 13.67 -16.74
CA VAL A 72 -2.67 14.63 -15.73
C VAL A 72 -3.87 15.23 -15.02
N ALA A 73 -3.90 15.13 -13.69
CA ALA A 73 -4.92 15.76 -12.85
C ALA A 73 -4.27 16.46 -11.66
N GLY A 74 -4.53 17.75 -11.50
CA GLY A 74 -4.01 18.54 -10.36
C GLY A 74 -2.48 18.58 -10.27
N GLY A 75 -1.78 18.47 -11.41
CA GLY A 75 -0.30 18.42 -11.46
C GLY A 75 0.31 17.07 -11.12
N LEU A 76 -0.51 16.02 -10.95
CA LEU A 76 -0.09 14.64 -10.75
C LEU A 76 -0.21 13.86 -12.06
N ALA A 77 0.79 13.01 -12.33
CA ALA A 77 0.69 12.00 -13.38
C ALA A 77 -0.19 10.84 -12.88
N ILE A 78 -1.25 10.55 -13.62
CA ILE A 78 -2.27 9.56 -13.28
C ILE A 78 -2.27 8.47 -14.35
N CYS A 79 -2.12 7.22 -13.92
CA CYS A 79 -2.37 6.06 -14.76
C CYS A 79 -3.88 5.80 -14.81
N ILE A 80 -4.49 5.96 -15.98
CA ILE A 80 -5.88 5.58 -16.26
C ILE A 80 -5.89 4.17 -16.83
N ALA A 81 -6.39 3.21 -16.04
CA ALA A 81 -6.46 1.81 -16.40
C ALA A 81 -7.91 1.42 -16.73
N VAL A 82 -8.12 0.66 -17.80
CA VAL A 82 -9.42 0.09 -18.16
C VAL A 82 -9.33 -1.43 -18.00
N ASP A 83 -10.12 -1.98 -17.07
CA ASP A 83 -10.15 -3.44 -16.89
C ASP A 83 -10.80 -4.12 -18.11
N PRO A 84 -10.62 -5.44 -18.27
CA PRO A 84 -11.23 -6.19 -19.36
C PRO A 84 -12.78 -6.12 -19.39
N ALA A 85 -13.42 -5.78 -18.28
CA ALA A 85 -14.86 -5.54 -18.20
C ALA A 85 -15.26 -4.09 -18.58
N GLY A 86 -14.30 -3.24 -18.96
CA GLY A 86 -14.51 -1.86 -19.38
C GLY A 86 -14.60 -0.84 -18.23
N LYS A 87 -14.31 -1.24 -16.98
CA LYS A 87 -14.33 -0.30 -15.85
C LYS A 87 -13.04 0.51 -15.80
N VAL A 88 -13.19 1.81 -15.57
CA VAL A 88 -12.08 2.77 -15.48
C VAL A 88 -11.61 2.91 -14.03
N TYR A 89 -10.30 2.89 -13.83
CA TYR A 89 -9.62 3.12 -12.55
C TYR A 89 -8.51 4.16 -12.74
N ALA A 90 -8.19 4.88 -11.68
CA ALA A 90 -7.09 5.84 -11.66
C ALA A 90 -6.10 5.50 -10.54
N LEU A 91 -4.83 5.38 -10.91
CA LEU A 91 -3.72 5.11 -10.00
C LEU A 91 -2.62 6.14 -10.18
N GLY A 92 -1.69 6.24 -9.22
CA GLY A 92 -0.47 7.00 -9.42
C GLY A 92 0.36 6.39 -10.54
N ASP A 93 0.85 7.22 -11.47
CA ASP A 93 1.57 6.72 -12.64
C ASP A 93 3.04 6.37 -12.35
N LYS A 94 3.54 6.66 -11.15
CA LYS A 94 4.91 6.33 -10.76
C LYS A 94 4.92 5.03 -9.96
N CYS A 95 5.45 3.96 -10.54
CA CYS A 95 5.57 2.67 -9.86
C CYS A 95 6.79 2.67 -8.90
N PRO A 96 6.63 2.23 -7.65
CA PRO A 96 7.77 2.03 -6.76
C PRO A 96 8.58 0.78 -7.16
N PRO A 97 9.88 0.72 -6.83
CA PRO A 97 10.68 1.76 -6.17
C PRO A 97 11.36 2.74 -7.15
N VAL A 98 11.35 2.48 -8.46
CA VAL A 98 12.17 3.20 -9.46
C VAL A 98 11.43 4.32 -10.21
N ASN A 99 10.17 4.59 -9.86
CA ASN A 99 9.32 5.64 -10.47
C ASN A 99 9.10 5.48 -11.98
N GLN A 100 9.01 4.25 -12.48
CA GLN A 100 8.68 4.00 -13.89
C GLN A 100 7.19 4.23 -14.17
N PRO A 101 6.82 4.59 -15.42
CA PRO A 101 5.44 4.85 -15.81
C PRO A 101 4.61 3.57 -15.77
N LEU A 102 3.63 3.52 -14.87
CA LEU A 102 2.70 2.40 -14.74
C LEU A 102 1.71 2.35 -15.90
N SER A 103 1.48 3.46 -16.60
CA SER A 103 0.61 3.58 -17.78
C SER A 103 1.04 2.69 -18.95
N PHE A 104 2.30 2.23 -19.00
CA PHE A 104 2.75 1.23 -19.98
C PHE A 104 2.56 -0.22 -19.51
N GLY A 105 1.98 -0.40 -18.33
CA GLY A 105 1.64 -1.68 -17.76
C GLY A 105 0.47 -2.37 -18.42
N LYS A 106 0.38 -3.68 -18.20
CA LYS A 106 -0.74 -4.50 -18.66
C LYS A 106 -1.80 -4.60 -17.57
N VAL A 107 -3.06 -4.40 -17.92
CA VAL A 107 -4.19 -4.64 -17.01
C VAL A 107 -4.65 -6.08 -17.17
N ASN A 108 -4.77 -6.79 -16.05
CA ASN A 108 -5.08 -8.21 -15.99
C ASN A 108 -6.53 -8.45 -15.56
N ASP A 109 -7.06 -9.61 -15.94
CA ASP A 109 -8.42 -10.06 -15.61
C ASP A 109 -8.66 -10.26 -14.10
N ASP A 110 -7.58 -10.42 -13.32
CA ASP A 110 -7.62 -10.56 -11.85
C ASP A 110 -7.81 -9.22 -11.10
N GLY A 111 -8.04 -8.12 -11.82
CA GLY A 111 -8.23 -6.79 -11.25
C GLY A 111 -6.92 -6.14 -10.80
N THR A 112 -5.81 -6.50 -11.44
CA THR A 112 -4.49 -5.91 -11.20
C THR A 112 -3.92 -5.24 -12.44
N ILE A 113 -3.00 -4.29 -12.24
CA ILE A 113 -2.12 -3.78 -13.29
C ILE A 113 -0.69 -4.21 -12.98
N GLN A 114 0.05 -4.65 -14.00
CA GLN A 114 1.42 -5.12 -13.88
C GLN A 114 2.41 -4.06 -14.38
N ASP A 115 3.38 -3.71 -13.55
CA ASP A 115 4.53 -2.90 -13.93
C ASP A 115 5.33 -3.58 -15.06
N PRO A 116 5.56 -2.91 -16.19
CA PRO A 116 6.20 -3.51 -17.36
C PRO A 116 7.66 -3.94 -17.14
N VAL A 117 8.35 -3.37 -16.13
CA VAL A 117 9.80 -3.61 -15.96
C VAL A 117 10.10 -4.60 -14.83
N LEU A 118 9.62 -4.34 -13.61
CA LEU A 118 9.89 -5.20 -12.45
C LEU A 118 8.84 -6.29 -12.29
N GLY A 119 7.71 -6.20 -13.01
CA GLY A 119 6.68 -7.21 -13.05
C GLY A 119 5.79 -7.25 -11.80
N THR A 120 5.93 -6.28 -10.89
CA THR A 120 5.07 -6.15 -9.70
C THR A 120 3.63 -5.90 -10.14
N LYS A 121 2.68 -6.59 -9.50
CA LYS A 121 1.25 -6.35 -9.73
C LYS A 121 0.68 -5.47 -8.63
N PHE A 122 -0.17 -4.53 -9.00
CA PHE A 122 -0.88 -3.66 -8.08
C PHE A 122 -2.39 -3.83 -8.27
N SER A 123 -3.15 -3.86 -7.17
CA SER A 123 -4.61 -3.89 -7.24
C SER A 123 -5.16 -2.60 -7.85
N LEU A 124 -6.07 -2.71 -8.82
CA LEU A 124 -6.76 -1.54 -9.37
C LEU A 124 -7.65 -0.80 -8.35
N LYS A 125 -8.07 -1.49 -7.28
CA LYS A 125 -9.00 -0.95 -6.27
C LYS A 125 -8.29 -0.35 -5.07
N THR A 126 -7.24 -1.01 -4.59
CA THR A 126 -6.54 -0.61 -3.36
C THR A 126 -5.16 -0.03 -3.62
N GLY A 127 -4.56 -0.31 -4.79
CA GLY A 127 -3.19 0.07 -5.13
C GLY A 127 -2.13 -0.75 -4.40
N GLU A 128 -2.54 -1.69 -3.55
CA GLU A 128 -1.63 -2.57 -2.82
C GLU A 128 -0.96 -3.57 -3.75
N VAL A 129 0.24 -4.01 -3.36
CA VAL A 129 1.00 -5.05 -4.06
C VAL A 129 0.24 -6.38 -3.97
N VAL A 130 0.06 -7.03 -5.11
CA VAL A 130 -0.58 -8.35 -5.22
C VAL A 130 0.45 -9.37 -5.69
N GLY A 131 0.69 -10.41 -4.89
CA GLY A 131 1.64 -11.46 -5.23
C GLY A 131 3.09 -11.07 -4.94
N LYS A 132 4.01 -11.43 -5.85
CA LYS A 132 5.46 -11.26 -5.64
C LYS A 132 5.88 -9.81 -5.89
N TRP A 133 6.74 -9.31 -5.01
CA TRP A 133 7.39 -8.00 -5.15
C TRP A 133 8.59 -8.09 -6.10
N CYS A 134 8.62 -7.23 -7.13
CA CYS A 134 9.68 -7.13 -8.14
C CYS A 134 10.15 -8.48 -8.73
N PRO A 135 9.24 -9.33 -9.25
CA PRO A 135 9.58 -10.69 -9.67
C PRO A 135 10.45 -10.78 -10.94
N ALA A 136 10.50 -9.74 -11.77
CA ALA A 136 11.12 -9.76 -13.10
C ALA A 136 12.51 -9.08 -13.12
N GLY A 137 13.38 -9.57 -14.01
CA GLY A 137 14.67 -8.93 -14.33
C GLY A 137 15.55 -8.63 -13.12
N ILE A 138 16.08 -7.40 -13.07
CA ILE A 138 16.89 -6.88 -11.96
C ILE A 138 16.07 -6.70 -10.67
N GLY A 139 14.74 -6.80 -10.77
CA GLY A 139 13.81 -6.68 -9.65
C GLY A 139 14.05 -7.68 -8.53
N LYS A 140 14.60 -8.88 -8.80
CA LYS A 140 14.94 -9.84 -7.74
C LYS A 140 16.05 -9.35 -6.80
N LEU A 141 16.95 -8.50 -7.30
CA LEU A 141 18.02 -7.92 -6.49
C LEU A 141 17.51 -6.68 -5.74
N ILE A 142 16.72 -5.84 -6.41
CA ILE A 142 16.15 -4.60 -5.84
C ILE A 142 15.05 -4.91 -4.81
N GLY A 143 14.22 -5.92 -5.07
CA GLY A 143 13.11 -6.32 -4.20
C GLY A 143 13.54 -6.92 -2.86
N GLY A 144 14.81 -7.30 -2.70
CA GLY A 144 15.37 -7.67 -1.40
C GLY A 144 15.85 -6.48 -0.58
N LEU A 145 16.03 -5.31 -1.20
CA LEU A 145 16.52 -4.08 -0.55
C LEU A 145 15.40 -3.16 -0.10
N PHE A 146 14.24 -3.19 -0.77
CA PHE A 146 13.11 -2.32 -0.48
C PHE A 146 11.88 -3.13 -0.10
N ASP A 147 11.18 -2.67 0.95
CA ASP A 147 9.90 -3.24 1.33
C ASP A 147 8.84 -3.02 0.23
N PRO A 148 7.86 -3.93 0.10
CA PRO A 148 6.74 -3.75 -0.82
C PRO A 148 5.93 -2.50 -0.49
N VAL A 149 5.77 -1.62 -1.48
CA VAL A 149 4.98 -0.38 -1.36
C VAL A 149 3.99 -0.31 -2.51
N GLY A 150 2.73 0.00 -2.19
CA GLY A 150 1.66 0.17 -3.18
C GLY A 150 1.69 1.53 -3.89
N VAL A 151 0.82 1.70 -4.86
CA VAL A 151 0.56 2.97 -5.56
C VAL A 151 -0.70 3.64 -5.01
N PRO A 152 -0.81 4.98 -5.05
CA PRO A 152 -2.04 5.65 -4.67
C PRO A 152 -3.16 5.34 -5.67
N VAL A 153 -4.40 5.23 -5.18
CA VAL A 153 -5.61 5.09 -6.00
C VAL A 153 -6.48 6.32 -5.82
N TYR A 154 -7.06 6.78 -6.91
CA TYR A 154 -7.87 7.99 -6.95
C TYR A 154 -9.31 7.67 -7.40
N PRO A 155 -10.33 8.20 -6.72
CA PRO A 155 -11.71 8.10 -7.19
C PRO A 155 -11.90 8.74 -8.56
N VAL A 156 -12.61 8.04 -9.44
CA VAL A 156 -12.88 8.47 -10.82
C VAL A 156 -14.35 8.78 -10.99
N LYS A 157 -14.67 9.80 -11.80
CA LYS A 157 -16.02 10.13 -12.23
C LYS A 157 -16.03 10.48 -13.71
N ALA A 158 -16.95 9.90 -14.47
CA ALA A 158 -17.23 10.37 -15.83
C ALA A 158 -18.18 11.58 -15.76
N LYS A 159 -17.86 12.66 -16.48
CA LYS A 159 -18.70 13.84 -16.61
C LYS A 159 -18.73 14.29 -18.07
N GLY A 160 -19.81 13.95 -18.77
CA GLY A 160 -19.93 14.21 -20.20
C GLY A 160 -18.84 13.45 -20.98
N LYS A 161 -18.00 14.19 -21.71
CA LYS A 161 -16.90 13.65 -22.53
C LYS A 161 -15.54 13.63 -21.82
N THR A 162 -15.53 13.73 -20.49
CA THR A 162 -14.29 13.86 -19.72
C THR A 162 -14.30 12.91 -18.53
N VAL A 163 -13.15 12.29 -18.29
CA VAL A 163 -12.87 11.54 -17.07
C VAL A 163 -12.24 12.50 -16.06
N GLU A 164 -12.93 12.74 -14.95
CA GLU A 164 -12.44 13.52 -13.82
C GLU A 164 -11.88 12.59 -12.73
N VAL A 165 -10.78 12.98 -12.11
CA VAL A 165 -10.11 12.23 -11.04
C VAL A 165 -10.04 13.11 -9.79
N GLN A 166 -10.42 12.56 -8.63
CA GLN A 166 -10.31 13.28 -7.37
C GLN A 166 -8.88 13.28 -6.87
N VAL A 167 -8.26 14.45 -6.86
CA VAL A 167 -6.87 14.66 -6.41
C VAL A 167 -6.81 15.77 -5.37
N ASP A 168 -5.77 15.76 -4.53
CA ASP A 168 -5.46 16.91 -3.69
C ASP A 168 -4.77 17.98 -4.53
N VAL A 169 -5.49 19.06 -4.84
CA VAL A 169 -4.93 20.15 -5.67
C VAL A 169 -3.85 20.96 -4.94
N ASN A 170 -3.74 20.80 -3.62
CA ASN A 170 -2.66 21.40 -2.84
C ASN A 170 -1.43 20.48 -2.77
N TYR A 171 -1.46 19.27 -3.35
CA TYR A 171 -0.38 18.30 -3.19
C TYR A 171 0.98 18.85 -3.61
N LYS A 172 1.07 19.52 -4.78
CA LYS A 172 2.31 20.15 -5.25
C LYS A 172 2.80 21.22 -4.29
N ALA A 173 1.92 22.13 -3.87
CA ALA A 173 2.26 23.22 -2.96
C ALA A 173 2.75 22.68 -1.60
N ASN A 174 2.09 21.64 -1.08
CA ASN A 174 2.45 21.04 0.19
C ASN A 174 3.75 20.23 0.10
N PHE A 175 4.00 19.57 -1.04
CA PHE A 175 5.26 18.88 -1.31
C PHE A 175 6.43 19.88 -1.42
N GLU A 176 6.25 20.99 -2.14
CA GLU A 176 7.27 22.03 -2.31
C GLU A 176 7.53 22.80 -1.01
N ALA A 177 6.50 23.06 -0.19
CA ALA A 177 6.67 23.69 1.12
C ALA A 177 7.61 22.86 2.02
N ASN A 178 7.46 21.53 2.03
CA ASN A 178 8.36 20.63 2.76
C ASN A 178 9.78 20.63 2.20
N TYR A 179 9.93 20.71 0.88
CA TYR A 179 11.25 20.81 0.25
C TYR A 179 11.98 22.10 0.66
N TRP A 180 11.29 23.23 0.62
CA TRP A 180 11.85 24.52 1.01
C TRP A 180 12.10 24.63 2.51
N SER A 181 11.22 24.10 3.36
CA SER A 181 11.47 24.07 4.81
C SER A 181 12.71 23.24 5.13
N GLY A 182 12.85 22.06 4.53
CA GLY A 182 14.05 21.22 4.72
C GLY A 182 15.34 21.88 4.23
N LEU A 183 15.31 22.57 3.07
CA LEU A 183 16.46 23.33 2.57
C LEU A 183 16.80 24.52 3.47
N LEU A 184 15.80 25.25 3.97
CA LEU A 184 15.99 26.40 4.85
C LEU A 184 16.40 25.99 6.27
N ASP A 185 15.90 24.87 6.79
CA ASP A 185 16.33 24.26 8.06
C ASP A 185 17.78 23.81 7.97
N ALA A 186 18.17 23.15 6.87
CA ALA A 186 19.55 22.74 6.62
C ALA A 186 20.52 23.94 6.48
N GLN A 187 20.01 25.12 6.14
CA GLN A 187 20.77 26.37 6.07
C GLN A 187 20.66 27.23 7.36
N GLY A 188 19.93 26.78 8.39
CA GLY A 188 19.69 27.55 9.63
C GLY A 188 18.81 28.80 9.44
N LYS A 189 18.10 28.91 8.32
CA LYS A 189 17.30 30.09 7.95
C LYS A 189 15.81 29.95 8.24
N ALA A 190 15.32 28.75 8.51
CA ALA A 190 13.89 28.48 8.68
C ALA A 190 13.30 29.05 9.99
N ASN A 191 14.13 29.24 11.02
CA ASN A 191 13.72 29.71 12.36
C ASN A 191 14.32 31.07 12.73
N GLY A 192 15.01 31.76 11.81
CA GLY A 192 15.48 33.13 11.98
C GLY A 192 16.46 33.39 13.13
N LYS A 193 17.00 32.34 13.78
CA LYS A 193 18.02 32.47 14.84
C LYS A 193 19.40 32.30 14.23
N TYR A 194 19.96 33.42 13.79
CA TYR A 194 21.38 33.53 13.48
C TYR A 194 22.17 33.55 14.80
N TYR A 195 23.11 32.63 14.96
CA TYR A 195 24.26 32.78 15.85
C TYR A 195 25.52 32.73 14.98
#